data_AF-A0A9D6RWP3-F1
#
_entry.id   AF-A0A9D6RWP3-F1
#
_cell.length_a   1.000
_cell.length_b   1.000
_cell.length_c   1.000
_cell.angle_alpha   90.00
_cell.angle_beta   90.00
_cell.angle_gamma   90.00
#
_symmetry.space_group_name_H-M   'P 1'
#
loop_
_entity.id
_entity.type
_entity.pdbx_description
1 polymer ?
#
loop_
_entity_poly.entity_id
_entity_poly.type
_entity_poly.pdbx_seq_one_letter_code
_entity_poly.pdbx_strand_id
1 'polypeptide(L)'
;MSLYLLYVAAALGALAAWKWLTRPVDGRDAVAIVCCYGVFADQHRTITEMRGYRAYLLGVAQEIIRRRIRYVVLCGGSTNPAFPVSEALSCRGPLEAFLDLLDPTHARYVAIELEGSSRNTTQNLARGLKLALASSPFDPKTVVVFTDRARWPKGWVLAHLLYQRNVGGLFDHAFRFRVVGVPREDIHPNSRLSVQLLQATSYLFLPALVRGELMAGITGNEENLSEECQAAREDIDRFFEEGLRDQEGLQAQARALNHMVRAERAGQHDIVCPMCWAYYNEQKRVHCGG
;
A
#
# COMPACT_ATOMS: atom_id res chain seq x y z
N MET A 1 13.21 -5.68 36.57
CA MET A 1 11.92 -6.09 35.96
C MET A 1 12.14 -7.45 35.31
N SER A 2 11.46 -8.51 35.76
CA SER A 2 11.72 -9.87 35.28
C SER A 2 11.24 -10.06 33.84
N LEU A 3 11.93 -10.86 33.02
CA LEU A 3 11.49 -11.24 31.67
C LEU A 3 10.02 -11.69 31.64
N TYR A 4 9.56 -12.33 32.73
CA TYR A 4 8.18 -12.74 32.93
C TYR A 4 7.17 -11.57 32.83
N LEU A 5 7.45 -10.43 33.46
CA LEU A 5 6.57 -9.25 33.37
C LEU A 5 6.53 -8.67 31.96
N LEU A 6 7.63 -8.76 31.20
CA LEU A 6 7.69 -8.35 29.81
C LEU A 6 6.82 -9.24 28.92
N TYR A 7 6.87 -10.57 29.11
CA TYR A 7 6.02 -11.53 28.40
C TYR A 7 4.54 -11.35 28.72
N VAL A 8 4.20 -11.14 29.99
CA VAL A 8 2.80 -10.90 30.41
C VAL A 8 2.29 -9.59 29.83
N ALA A 9 3.08 -8.52 29.84
CA ALA A 9 2.71 -7.24 29.21
C ALA A 9 2.54 -7.38 27.69
N ALA A 10 3.43 -8.09 27.01
CA ALA A 10 3.33 -8.35 25.57
C ALA A 10 2.09 -9.21 25.23
N ALA A 11 1.81 -10.25 26.02
CA ALA A 11 0.63 -11.10 25.83
C ALA A 11 -0.67 -10.34 26.08
N LEU A 12 -0.75 -9.53 27.13
CA LEU A 12 -1.91 -8.68 27.41
C LEU A 12 -2.08 -7.59 26.33
N GLY A 13 -0.99 -7.01 25.84
CA GLY A 13 -0.98 -6.09 24.71
C GLY A 13 -1.50 -6.74 23.42
N ALA A 14 -1.04 -7.96 23.12
CA ALA A 14 -1.52 -8.74 21.98
C ALA A 14 -3.00 -9.12 22.12
N LEU A 15 -3.47 -9.47 23.33
CA LEU A 15 -4.87 -9.81 23.59
C LEU A 15 -5.79 -8.59 23.51
N ALA A 16 -5.32 -7.43 23.99
CA ALA A 16 -6.04 -6.16 23.87
C ALA A 16 -6.11 -5.70 22.41
N ALA A 17 -5.00 -5.80 21.68
CA ALA A 17 -4.96 -5.56 20.24
C ALA A 17 -5.89 -6.51 19.50
N TRP A 18 -5.89 -7.81 19.83
CA TRP A 18 -6.79 -8.80 19.25
C TRP A 18 -8.25 -8.43 19.49
N LYS A 19 -8.65 -8.20 20.74
CA LYS A 19 -10.03 -7.80 21.08
C LYS A 19 -10.46 -6.52 20.36
N TRP A 20 -9.56 -5.54 20.25
CA TRP A 20 -9.81 -4.29 19.54
C TRP A 20 -9.99 -4.53 18.04
N LEU A 21 -9.13 -5.35 17.43
CA LEU A 21 -9.20 -5.76 16.02
C LEU A 21 -10.43 -6.61 15.72
N THR A 22 -10.96 -7.37 16.69
CA THR A 22 -12.14 -8.24 16.49
C THR A 22 -13.47 -7.56 16.80
N ARG A 23 -13.50 -6.35 17.37
CA ARG A 23 -14.77 -5.63 17.62
C ARG A 23 -15.60 -5.56 16.33
N PRO A 24 -16.92 -5.79 16.40
CA PRO A 24 -17.78 -5.61 15.25
C PRO A 24 -17.69 -4.16 14.76
N VAL A 25 -17.61 -4.01 13.44
CA VAL A 25 -17.64 -2.71 12.78
C VAL A 25 -19.08 -2.48 12.38
N ASP A 26 -19.69 -1.40 12.87
CA ASP A 26 -20.96 -0.93 12.34
C ASP A 26 -20.68 -0.26 10.98
N GLY A 27 -21.12 -0.88 9.89
CA GLY A 27 -20.87 -0.37 8.55
C GLY A 27 -21.57 0.92 8.19
N ARG A 28 -22.52 1.38 9.02
CA ARG A 28 -23.24 2.63 8.77
C ARG A 28 -22.32 3.85 8.76
N ASP A 29 -21.29 3.82 9.61
CA ASP A 29 -20.31 4.89 9.80
C ASP A 29 -18.90 4.45 9.33
N ALA A 30 -18.83 3.42 8.49
CA ALA A 30 -17.57 2.88 7.98
C ALA A 30 -17.40 3.15 6.49
N VAL A 31 -16.18 3.52 6.11
CA VAL A 31 -15.74 3.62 4.72
C VAL A 31 -14.74 2.50 4.43
N ALA A 32 -14.77 1.98 3.20
CA ALA A 32 -13.81 0.99 2.72
C ALA A 32 -12.76 1.65 1.83
N ILE A 33 -11.51 1.29 2.02
CA ILE A 33 -10.41 1.57 1.08
C ILE A 33 -9.97 0.23 0.53
N VAL A 34 -10.18 -0.01 -0.77
CA VAL A 34 -9.81 -1.25 -1.43
C VAL A 34 -8.54 -1.02 -2.22
N CYS A 35 -7.42 -1.56 -1.75
CA CYS A 35 -6.18 -1.56 -2.51
C CYS A 35 -6.31 -2.54 -3.67
N CYS A 36 -6.46 -2.01 -4.87
CA CYS A 36 -6.33 -2.75 -6.12
C CYS A 36 -4.85 -2.96 -6.40
N TYR A 37 -4.54 -4.08 -7.06
CA TYR A 37 -3.17 -4.45 -7.36
C TYR A 37 -3.12 -5.11 -8.71
N GLY A 38 -2.76 -4.38 -9.76
CA GLY A 38 -2.80 -4.83 -11.14
C GLY A 38 -4.19 -4.80 -11.77
N VAL A 39 -4.20 -4.54 -13.07
CA VAL A 39 -5.40 -4.37 -13.90
C VAL A 39 -6.21 -5.67 -13.99
N PHE A 40 -7.53 -5.59 -13.82
CA PHE A 40 -8.45 -6.69 -14.13
C PHE A 40 -8.70 -6.76 -15.65
N ALA A 41 -7.86 -7.51 -16.37
CA ALA A 41 -7.95 -7.68 -17.81
C ALA A 41 -7.67 -9.14 -18.19
N ASP A 42 -8.73 -9.87 -18.54
CA ASP A 42 -8.67 -11.31 -18.86
C ASP A 42 -7.70 -11.62 -20.03
N GLN A 43 -7.48 -10.67 -20.95
CA GLN A 43 -6.66 -10.88 -22.15
C GLN A 43 -5.14 -10.79 -21.90
N HIS A 44 -4.72 -10.26 -20.74
CA HIS A 44 -3.31 -9.97 -20.44
C HIS A 44 -2.80 -10.70 -19.20
N ARG A 45 -3.59 -11.65 -18.69
CA ARG A 45 -3.28 -12.40 -17.48
C ARG A 45 -3.45 -13.87 -17.70
N THR A 46 -2.66 -14.64 -16.96
CA THR A 46 -2.88 -16.08 -16.86
C THR A 46 -4.21 -16.38 -16.19
N ILE A 47 -4.77 -17.55 -16.48
CA ILE A 47 -6.00 -18.03 -15.84
C ILE A 47 -5.86 -18.05 -14.31
N THR A 48 -4.69 -18.43 -13.80
CA THR A 48 -4.38 -18.46 -12.36
C THR A 48 -4.43 -17.07 -11.74
N GLU A 49 -3.81 -16.08 -12.38
CA GLU A 49 -3.89 -14.69 -11.90
C GLU A 49 -5.35 -14.22 -11.87
N MET A 50 -6.11 -14.41 -12.96
CA MET A 50 -7.51 -13.99 -13.04
C MET A 50 -8.39 -14.68 -11.98
N ARG A 51 -8.16 -15.96 -11.70
CA ARG A 51 -8.82 -16.66 -10.58
C ARG A 51 -8.48 -16.00 -9.24
N GLY A 52 -7.21 -15.69 -9.01
CA GLY A 52 -6.76 -14.96 -7.82
C GLY A 52 -7.43 -13.58 -7.67
N TYR A 53 -7.54 -12.80 -8.75
CA TYR A 53 -8.23 -11.52 -8.74
C TYR A 53 -9.72 -11.63 -8.44
N ARG A 54 -10.40 -12.57 -9.08
CA ARG A 54 -11.83 -12.82 -8.85
C ARG A 54 -12.07 -13.25 -7.40
N ALA A 55 -11.24 -14.15 -6.86
CA ALA A 55 -11.31 -14.57 -5.46
C ALA A 55 -11.09 -13.39 -4.51
N TYR A 56 -10.13 -12.51 -4.80
CA TYR A 56 -9.89 -11.29 -4.03
C TYR A 56 -11.10 -10.35 -4.03
N LEU A 57 -11.59 -9.96 -5.21
CA LEU A 57 -12.73 -9.04 -5.33
C LEU A 57 -14.02 -9.62 -4.75
N LEU A 58 -14.26 -10.92 -4.91
CA LEU A 58 -15.38 -11.62 -4.28
C LEU A 58 -15.27 -11.56 -2.75
N GLY A 59 -14.09 -11.83 -2.19
CA GLY A 59 -13.86 -11.72 -0.74
C GLY A 59 -14.03 -10.30 -0.22
N VAL A 60 -13.64 -9.29 -1.00
CA VAL A 60 -13.93 -7.87 -0.69
C VAL A 60 -15.43 -7.61 -0.68
N ALA A 61 -16.18 -8.05 -1.70
CA ALA A 61 -17.63 -7.90 -1.78
C ALA A 61 -18.34 -8.55 -0.59
N GLN A 62 -17.94 -9.77 -0.22
CA GLN A 62 -18.46 -10.48 0.95
C GLN A 62 -18.24 -9.69 2.24
N GLU A 63 -17.06 -9.10 2.43
CA GLU A 63 -16.77 -8.29 3.61
C GLU A 63 -17.54 -6.96 3.64
N ILE A 64 -17.73 -6.31 2.49
CA ILE A 64 -18.56 -5.10 2.36
C ILE A 64 -19.99 -5.40 2.80
N ILE A 65 -20.59 -6.49 2.30
CA ILE A 65 -21.96 -6.90 2.63
C ILE A 65 -22.06 -7.30 4.11
N ARG A 66 -21.16 -8.17 4.57
CA ARG A 66 -21.14 -8.66 5.96
C ARG A 66 -21.06 -7.52 6.96
N ARG A 67 -20.32 -6.47 6.62
CA ARG A 67 -20.14 -5.28 7.47
C ARG A 67 -21.18 -4.20 7.22
N ARG A 68 -21.99 -4.30 6.16
CA ARG A 68 -22.92 -3.26 5.69
C ARG A 68 -22.23 -1.94 5.35
N ILE A 69 -21.02 -1.99 4.77
CA ILE A 69 -20.30 -0.79 4.31
C ILE A 69 -21.03 -0.20 3.11
N ARG A 70 -21.26 1.12 3.11
CA ARG A 70 -22.00 1.84 2.05
C ARG A 70 -21.13 2.74 1.19
N TYR A 71 -19.87 2.93 1.56
CA TYR A 71 -18.97 3.82 0.85
C TYR A 71 -17.62 3.15 0.65
N VAL A 72 -17.19 3.03 -0.59
CA VAL A 72 -16.01 2.28 -1.00
C VAL A 72 -15.15 3.16 -1.91
N VAL A 73 -13.86 3.20 -1.64
CA VAL A 73 -12.87 3.81 -2.52
C VAL A 73 -11.99 2.72 -3.09
N LEU A 74 -12.07 2.49 -4.40
CA LEU A 74 -11.15 1.62 -5.13
C LEU A 74 -9.87 2.40 -5.42
N CYS A 75 -8.73 1.91 -4.96
CA CYS A 75 -7.45 2.61 -5.07
C CYS A 75 -6.46 1.82 -5.91
N GLY A 76 -5.89 2.46 -6.92
CA GLY A 76 -4.85 1.90 -7.76
C GLY A 76 -4.83 2.59 -9.12
N GLY A 77 -3.68 3.15 -9.48
CA GLY A 77 -3.49 3.91 -10.70
C GLY A 77 -3.05 3.11 -11.91
N SER A 78 -2.60 3.79 -12.94
CA SER A 78 -2.05 3.17 -14.15
C SER A 78 -0.58 2.82 -13.91
N THR A 79 -0.32 1.56 -13.53
CA THR A 79 1.03 1.05 -13.23
C THR A 79 1.67 0.33 -14.41
N ASN A 80 0.90 -0.01 -15.44
CA ASN A 80 1.37 -0.68 -16.65
C ASN A 80 1.27 0.27 -17.86
N PRO A 81 2.40 0.68 -18.47
CA PRO A 81 2.39 1.54 -19.67
C PRO A 81 1.65 0.91 -20.85
N ALA A 82 1.61 -0.42 -20.94
CA ALA A 82 0.90 -1.13 -22.00
C ALA A 82 -0.63 -1.11 -21.83
N PHE A 83 -1.13 -0.67 -20.67
CA PHE A 83 -2.56 -0.62 -20.39
C PHE A 83 -2.93 0.69 -19.68
N PRO A 84 -3.39 1.71 -20.43
CA PRO A 84 -3.65 3.06 -19.91
C PRO A 84 -4.98 3.14 -19.13
N VAL A 85 -5.29 2.12 -18.33
CA VAL A 85 -6.46 2.05 -17.47
C VAL A 85 -5.96 1.83 -16.05
N SER A 86 -6.49 2.63 -15.12
CA SER A 86 -6.15 2.48 -13.72
C SER A 86 -6.67 1.15 -13.16
N GLU A 87 -5.91 0.57 -12.23
CA GLU A 87 -6.31 -0.67 -11.54
C GLU A 87 -7.69 -0.51 -10.88
N ALA A 88 -7.93 0.66 -10.25
CA ALA A 88 -9.21 1.01 -9.65
C ALA A 88 -10.37 0.96 -10.66
N LEU A 89 -10.20 1.58 -11.83
CA LEU A 89 -11.23 1.61 -12.86
C LEU A 89 -11.52 0.20 -13.39
N SER A 90 -10.48 -0.60 -13.63
CA SER A 90 -10.64 -1.99 -14.13
C SER A 90 -11.39 -2.90 -13.14
N CYS A 91 -11.28 -2.64 -11.83
CA CYS A 91 -11.90 -3.46 -10.80
C CYS A 91 -13.36 -3.07 -10.48
N ARG A 92 -13.83 -1.89 -10.94
CA ARG A 92 -15.16 -1.36 -10.60
C ARG A 92 -16.29 -2.29 -11.05
N GLY A 93 -16.37 -2.57 -12.35
CA GLY A 93 -17.44 -3.40 -12.92
C GLY A 93 -17.52 -4.79 -12.28
N PRO A 94 -16.40 -5.54 -12.15
CA PRO A 94 -16.39 -6.82 -11.46
C PRO A 94 -16.84 -6.73 -9.99
N LEU A 95 -16.43 -5.70 -9.24
CA LEU A 95 -16.87 -5.52 -7.86
C LEU A 95 -18.37 -5.24 -7.77
N GLU A 96 -18.90 -4.34 -8.60
CA GLU A 96 -20.34 -4.04 -8.70
C GLU A 96 -21.14 -5.32 -9.01
N ALA A 97 -20.67 -6.12 -9.96
CA ALA A 97 -21.29 -7.39 -10.31
C ALA A 97 -21.29 -8.41 -9.15
N PHE A 98 -20.20 -8.50 -8.38
CA PHE A 98 -20.16 -9.37 -7.19
C PHE A 98 -21.05 -8.87 -6.06
N LEU A 99 -21.13 -7.55 -5.85
CA LEU A 99 -22.04 -6.98 -4.86
C LEU A 99 -23.49 -7.25 -5.22
N ASP A 100 -23.87 -7.04 -6.49
CA ASP A 100 -25.22 -7.31 -6.99
C ASP A 100 -25.57 -8.81 -6.89
N LEU A 101 -24.63 -9.69 -7.23
CA LEU A 101 -24.82 -11.14 -7.11
C LEU A 101 -25.06 -11.60 -5.66
N LEU A 102 -24.37 -11.00 -4.69
CA LEU A 102 -24.39 -11.44 -3.29
C LEU A 102 -25.52 -10.81 -2.47
N ASP A 103 -25.81 -9.52 -2.65
CA ASP A 103 -26.92 -8.80 -2.00
C ASP A 103 -27.34 -7.59 -2.88
N PRO A 104 -28.26 -7.78 -3.84
CA PRO A 104 -28.71 -6.72 -4.75
C PRO A 104 -29.32 -5.52 -4.01
N THR A 105 -29.90 -5.76 -2.82
CA THR A 105 -30.53 -4.69 -2.03
C THR A 105 -29.45 -3.79 -1.44
N HIS A 106 -28.42 -4.38 -0.85
CA HIS A 106 -27.29 -3.63 -0.30
C HIS A 106 -26.47 -2.96 -1.41
N ALA A 107 -26.24 -3.65 -2.54
CA ALA A 107 -25.46 -3.15 -3.67
C ALA A 107 -25.95 -1.79 -4.18
N ARG A 108 -27.27 -1.57 -4.25
CA ARG A 108 -27.89 -0.29 -4.67
C ARG A 108 -27.53 0.91 -3.80
N TYR A 109 -27.08 0.68 -2.57
CA TYR A 109 -26.71 1.73 -1.61
C TYR A 109 -25.19 1.86 -1.43
N VAL A 110 -24.39 1.07 -2.15
CA VAL A 110 -22.94 1.14 -2.08
C VAL A 110 -22.45 2.16 -3.10
N ALA A 111 -21.95 3.30 -2.62
CA ALA A 111 -21.24 4.26 -3.44
C ALA A 111 -19.79 3.80 -3.64
N ILE A 112 -19.32 3.79 -4.89
CA ILE A 112 -17.94 3.41 -5.25
C ILE A 112 -17.26 4.61 -5.92
N GLU A 113 -16.20 5.11 -5.29
CA GLU A 113 -15.31 6.11 -5.87
C GLU A 113 -13.99 5.49 -6.34
N LEU A 114 -13.34 6.18 -7.27
CA LEU A 114 -12.11 5.72 -7.91
C LEU A 114 -10.95 6.67 -7.57
N GLU A 115 -9.91 6.12 -6.95
CA GLU A 115 -8.61 6.75 -6.82
C GLU A 115 -7.66 6.10 -7.83
N GLY A 116 -7.52 6.74 -8.99
CA GLY A 116 -6.80 6.19 -10.14
C GLY A 116 -5.37 6.73 -10.34
N SER A 117 -4.79 7.40 -9.36
CA SER A 117 -3.50 8.08 -9.50
C SER A 117 -2.35 7.41 -8.74
N SER A 118 -2.65 6.52 -7.80
CA SER A 118 -1.63 5.85 -6.97
C SER A 118 -0.76 4.87 -7.76
N ARG A 119 0.51 4.79 -7.37
CA ARG A 119 1.51 3.91 -8.00
C ARG A 119 2.02 2.80 -7.07
N ASN A 120 1.65 2.85 -5.80
CA ASN A 120 2.10 1.91 -4.77
C ASN A 120 1.09 1.80 -3.62
N THR A 121 1.32 0.87 -2.69
CA THR A 121 0.40 0.62 -1.56
C THR A 121 0.28 1.81 -0.62
N THR A 122 1.39 2.52 -0.35
CA THR A 122 1.38 3.69 0.53
C THR A 122 0.52 4.81 -0.05
N GLN A 123 0.61 5.04 -1.37
CA GLN A 123 -0.24 5.99 -2.07
C GLN A 123 -1.70 5.55 -2.10
N ASN A 124 -1.99 4.27 -2.38
CA ASN A 124 -3.36 3.74 -2.34
C ASN A 124 -4.02 4.07 -0.99
N LEU A 125 -3.30 3.84 0.12
CA LEU A 125 -3.81 4.13 1.46
C LEU A 125 -4.00 5.62 1.70
N ALA A 126 -2.97 6.44 1.43
CA ALA A 126 -3.03 7.86 1.75
C ALA A 126 -4.03 8.63 0.88
N ARG A 127 -4.02 8.38 -0.44
CA ARG A 127 -4.94 9.03 -1.38
C ARG A 127 -6.35 8.50 -1.25
N GLY A 128 -6.52 7.19 -1.07
CA GLY A 128 -7.81 6.58 -0.81
C GLY A 128 -8.45 7.11 0.47
N LEU A 129 -7.66 7.29 1.53
CA LEU A 129 -8.12 7.88 2.78
C LEU A 129 -8.48 9.35 2.62
N LYS A 130 -7.64 10.14 1.97
CA LYS A 130 -7.92 11.55 1.68
C LYS A 130 -9.23 11.69 0.91
N LEU A 131 -9.43 10.86 -0.13
CA LEU A 131 -10.65 10.85 -0.92
C LEU A 131 -11.87 10.42 -0.08
N ALA A 132 -11.74 9.35 0.71
CA ALA A 132 -12.82 8.88 1.57
C ALA A 132 -13.27 9.94 2.60
N LEU A 133 -12.33 10.67 3.21
CA LEU A 133 -12.66 11.71 4.18
C LEU A 133 -13.25 12.97 3.53
N ALA A 134 -12.84 13.28 2.30
CA ALA A 134 -13.32 14.47 1.58
C ALA A 134 -14.70 14.27 0.95
N SER A 135 -14.99 13.06 0.47
CA SER A 135 -16.17 12.79 -0.37
C SER A 135 -17.24 11.93 0.30
N SER A 136 -16.94 11.29 1.44
CA SER A 136 -17.95 10.50 2.15
C SER A 136 -19.15 11.35 2.56
N PRO A 137 -20.40 10.90 2.32
CA PRO A 137 -21.60 11.64 2.70
C PRO A 137 -21.87 11.64 4.20
N PHE A 138 -21.00 11.01 5.00
CA PHE A 138 -21.05 10.96 6.46
C PHE A 138 -19.64 11.04 7.04
N ASP A 139 -19.52 11.50 8.28
CA ASP A 139 -18.25 11.50 9.02
C ASP A 139 -17.86 10.06 9.41
N PRO A 140 -16.80 9.48 8.82
CA PRO A 140 -16.50 8.08 9.02
C PRO A 140 -15.80 7.83 10.37
N LYS A 141 -16.43 7.03 11.22
CA LYS A 141 -15.84 6.59 12.51
C LYS A 141 -14.88 5.42 12.35
N THR A 142 -14.91 4.73 11.21
CA THR A 142 -14.08 3.57 10.95
C THR A 142 -13.66 3.50 9.49
N VAL A 143 -12.37 3.29 9.26
CA VAL A 143 -11.80 3.04 7.93
C VAL A 143 -11.40 1.58 7.86
N VAL A 144 -11.98 0.86 6.91
CA VAL A 144 -11.68 -0.55 6.64
C VAL A 144 -10.83 -0.64 5.38
N VAL A 145 -9.57 -0.98 5.55
CA VAL A 145 -8.64 -1.19 4.44
C VAL A 145 -8.69 -2.65 4.02
N PHE A 146 -8.99 -2.91 2.76
CA PHE A 146 -8.87 -4.22 2.13
C PHE A 146 -7.57 -4.30 1.33
N THR A 147 -6.81 -5.36 1.57
CA THR A 147 -5.57 -5.66 0.87
C THR A 147 -5.47 -7.18 0.72
N ASP A 148 -4.58 -7.68 -0.14
CA ASP A 148 -4.35 -9.11 -0.21
C ASP A 148 -3.75 -9.61 1.12
N ARG A 149 -4.05 -10.86 1.45
CA ARG A 149 -3.65 -11.45 2.73
C ARG A 149 -2.14 -11.40 2.96
N ALA A 150 -1.33 -11.51 1.91
CA ALA A 150 0.11 -11.46 2.08
C ALA A 150 0.62 -10.05 2.39
N ARG A 151 0.01 -9.00 1.81
CA ARG A 151 0.31 -7.59 2.09
C ARG A 151 -0.35 -7.06 3.36
N TRP A 152 -1.20 -7.84 4.03
CA TRP A 152 -1.85 -7.45 5.28
C TRP A 152 -0.89 -6.84 6.32
N PRO A 153 0.29 -7.43 6.64
CA PRO A 153 1.20 -6.82 7.61
C PRO A 153 1.68 -5.43 7.18
N LYS A 154 2.06 -5.29 5.89
CA LYS A 154 2.50 -4.02 5.30
C LYS A 154 1.38 -2.98 5.34
N GLY A 155 0.18 -3.34 4.90
CA GLY A 155 -0.98 -2.45 4.94
C GLY A 155 -1.34 -2.02 6.36
N TRP A 156 -1.22 -2.92 7.34
CA TRP A 156 -1.46 -2.62 8.75
C TRP A 156 -0.48 -1.59 9.30
N VAL A 157 0.83 -1.80 9.07
CA VAL A 157 1.87 -0.86 9.52
C VAL A 157 1.70 0.50 8.85
N LEU A 158 1.51 0.53 7.53
CA LEU A 158 1.35 1.79 6.80
C LEU A 158 0.12 2.56 7.26
N ALA A 159 -1.03 1.89 7.44
CA ALA A 159 -2.23 2.53 7.96
C ALA A 159 -2.00 3.14 9.35
N HIS A 160 -1.31 2.42 10.25
CA HIS A 160 -0.98 2.95 11.58
C HIS A 160 -0.02 4.14 11.51
N LEU A 161 1.01 4.07 10.67
CA LEU A 161 1.98 5.16 10.52
C LEU A 161 1.33 6.41 9.93
N LEU A 162 0.49 6.26 8.90
CA LEU A 162 -0.24 7.37 8.29
C LEU A 162 -1.21 8.02 9.29
N TYR A 163 -1.86 7.22 10.14
CA TYR A 163 -2.75 7.70 11.19
C TYR A 163 -2.03 8.40 12.34
N GLN A 164 -1.08 7.71 12.99
CA GLN A 164 -0.47 8.17 14.24
C GLN A 164 0.45 9.36 14.04
N ARG A 165 1.17 9.41 12.92
CA ARG A 165 2.22 10.40 12.73
C ARG A 165 1.77 11.64 11.99
N ASN A 166 0.49 11.72 11.59
CA ASN A 166 0.00 12.78 10.71
C ASN A 166 1.04 13.12 9.65
N VAL A 167 1.54 12.09 8.94
CA VAL A 167 2.68 12.26 8.04
C VAL A 167 2.30 13.28 6.97
N GLY A 168 2.73 14.53 7.13
CA GLY A 168 2.32 15.65 6.29
C GLY A 168 1.07 16.43 6.72
N GLY A 169 0.63 16.34 7.98
CA GLY A 169 -0.56 17.05 8.48
C GLY A 169 -1.87 16.62 7.82
N LEU A 170 -1.92 15.39 7.29
CA LEU A 170 -2.97 14.98 6.38
C LEU A 170 -4.35 14.81 7.03
N PHE A 171 -4.46 14.59 8.35
CA PHE A 171 -5.71 14.17 8.98
C PHE A 171 -5.91 14.77 10.39
N ASP A 172 -7.03 15.47 10.60
CA ASP A 172 -7.45 15.94 11.93
C ASP A 172 -8.58 15.07 12.55
N HIS A 173 -8.98 14.00 11.88
CA HIS A 173 -10.11 13.16 12.30
C HIS A 173 -9.68 11.98 13.18
N ALA A 174 -10.39 11.79 14.30
CA ALA A 174 -10.25 10.62 15.15
C ALA A 174 -11.15 9.47 14.64
N PHE A 175 -10.56 8.48 13.97
CA PHE A 175 -11.29 7.31 13.48
C PHE A 175 -10.50 6.02 13.72
N ARG A 176 -11.21 4.90 13.73
CA ARG A 176 -10.60 3.58 13.93
C ARG A 176 -10.14 2.99 12.61
N PHE A 177 -8.95 2.44 12.58
CA PHE A 177 -8.48 1.66 11.44
C PHE A 177 -8.70 0.16 11.63
N ARG A 178 -9.08 -0.51 10.54
CA ARG A 178 -9.04 -1.96 10.44
C ARG A 178 -8.47 -2.36 9.10
N VAL A 179 -7.49 -3.26 9.11
CA VAL A 179 -6.93 -3.83 7.87
C VAL A 179 -7.37 -5.28 7.76
N VAL A 180 -7.97 -5.63 6.62
CA VAL A 180 -8.51 -6.94 6.31
C VAL A 180 -7.70 -7.53 5.16
N GLY A 181 -7.01 -8.64 5.45
CA GLY A 181 -6.26 -9.41 4.45
C GLY A 181 -7.16 -10.44 3.76
N VAL A 182 -7.50 -10.19 2.51
CA VAL A 182 -8.38 -11.05 1.71
C VAL A 182 -7.54 -12.08 0.94
N PRO A 183 -7.92 -13.37 0.92
CA PRO A 183 -7.21 -14.39 0.15
C PRO A 183 -7.11 -14.03 -1.34
N ARG A 184 -5.96 -14.33 -1.93
CA ARG A 184 -5.68 -14.24 -3.37
C ARG A 184 -4.82 -15.45 -3.72
N GLU A 185 -5.22 -16.21 -4.75
CA GLU A 185 -4.54 -17.47 -5.15
C GLU A 185 -3.25 -17.23 -5.97
N ASP A 186 -2.97 -15.99 -6.34
CA ASP A 186 -1.83 -15.63 -7.16
C ASP A 186 -0.52 -15.62 -6.34
N ILE A 187 0.54 -16.19 -6.93
CA ILE A 187 1.85 -16.43 -6.31
C ILE A 187 2.89 -15.55 -7.00
N HIS A 188 2.74 -14.23 -6.89
CA HIS A 188 3.86 -13.35 -7.23
C HIS A 188 4.96 -13.50 -6.16
N PRO A 189 6.26 -13.69 -6.52
CA PRO A 189 7.33 -13.85 -5.54
C PRO A 189 7.42 -12.69 -4.52
N ASN A 190 7.13 -11.46 -4.96
CA ASN A 190 7.09 -10.28 -4.09
C ASN A 190 5.82 -10.22 -3.21
N SER A 191 4.80 -11.00 -3.51
CA SER A 191 3.57 -11.14 -2.70
C SER A 191 3.69 -12.28 -1.68
N ARG A 192 4.90 -12.75 -1.34
CA ARG A 192 5.11 -13.69 -0.23
C ARG A 192 4.97 -12.98 1.11
N LEU A 193 4.27 -13.62 2.06
CA LEU A 193 4.05 -13.07 3.39
C LEU A 193 5.36 -12.69 4.12
N SER A 194 6.42 -13.50 3.98
CA SER A 194 7.72 -13.20 4.58
C SER A 194 8.35 -11.92 4.04
N VAL A 195 8.28 -11.69 2.72
CA VAL A 195 8.77 -10.47 2.08
C VAL A 195 7.96 -9.26 2.54
N GLN A 196 6.64 -9.38 2.58
CA GLN A 196 5.74 -8.32 3.03
C GLN A 196 5.90 -7.99 4.51
N LEU A 197 6.18 -9.00 5.35
CA LEU A 197 6.52 -8.80 6.75
C LEU A 197 7.83 -8.02 6.89
N LEU A 198 8.88 -8.40 6.17
CA LEU A 198 10.15 -7.66 6.19
C LEU A 198 9.97 -6.20 5.77
N GLN A 199 9.22 -5.95 4.69
CA GLN A 199 8.88 -4.59 4.26
C GLN A 199 8.10 -3.82 5.33
N ALA A 200 7.11 -4.46 5.96
CA ALA A 200 6.35 -3.87 7.07
C ALA A 200 7.28 -3.44 8.21
N THR A 201 8.22 -4.31 8.60
CA THR A 201 9.20 -4.01 9.63
C THR A 201 10.13 -2.86 9.23
N SER A 202 10.56 -2.80 7.97
CA SER A 202 11.38 -1.68 7.46
C SER A 202 10.70 -0.33 7.65
N TYR A 203 9.37 -0.20 7.44
CA TYR A 203 8.68 1.08 7.68
C TYR A 203 8.63 1.50 9.16
N LEU A 204 8.65 0.54 10.09
CA LEU A 204 8.70 0.85 11.52
C LEU A 204 10.03 1.47 11.91
N PHE A 205 11.13 0.97 11.35
CA PHE A 205 12.49 1.43 11.63
C PHE A 205 12.91 2.63 10.77
N LEU A 206 12.40 2.74 9.54
CA LEU A 206 12.78 3.78 8.57
C LEU A 206 11.54 4.53 8.06
N PRO A 207 10.95 5.44 8.86
CA PRO A 207 9.72 6.15 8.49
C PRO A 207 9.85 7.05 7.26
N ALA A 208 11.09 7.48 6.96
CA ALA A 208 11.39 8.25 5.77
C ALA A 208 11.06 7.48 4.47
N LEU A 209 11.06 6.14 4.49
CA LEU A 209 10.60 5.31 3.37
C LEU A 209 9.13 5.59 3.01
N VAL A 210 8.27 5.79 4.01
CA VAL A 210 6.85 6.11 3.79
C VAL A 210 6.72 7.46 3.07
N ARG A 211 7.50 8.47 3.50
CA ARG A 211 7.55 9.78 2.82
C ARG A 211 8.04 9.65 1.38
N GLY A 212 9.08 8.87 1.12
CA GLY A 212 9.55 8.57 -0.24
C GLY A 212 8.48 7.95 -1.12
N GLU A 213 7.77 6.95 -0.62
CA GLU A 213 6.69 6.33 -1.37
C GLU A 213 5.49 7.26 -1.62
N LEU A 214 5.17 8.15 -0.68
CA LEU A 214 4.13 9.17 -0.88
C LEU A 214 4.51 10.17 -1.99
N MET A 215 5.80 10.52 -2.09
CA MET A 215 6.32 11.46 -3.09
C MET A 215 6.64 10.79 -4.44
N ALA A 216 6.67 9.46 -4.50
CA ALA A 216 7.02 8.73 -5.72
C ALA A 216 6.09 9.09 -6.90
N GLY A 217 6.66 9.52 -8.03
CA GLY A 217 5.88 9.94 -9.20
C GLY A 217 5.28 11.35 -9.12
N ILE A 218 5.53 12.11 -8.04
CA ILE A 218 5.29 13.58 -7.99
C ILE A 218 6.50 14.33 -8.56
N THR A 219 7.68 13.71 -8.57
CA THR A 219 8.91 14.29 -9.12
C THR A 219 8.92 14.22 -10.65
N GLY A 220 8.04 15.02 -11.28
CA GLY A 220 8.13 15.40 -12.69
C GLY A 220 9.03 16.62 -12.93
N ASN A 221 9.59 17.22 -11.88
CA ASN A 221 10.63 18.25 -12.01
C ASN A 221 12.01 17.59 -11.95
N GLU A 222 12.42 16.99 -13.07
CA GLU A 222 13.81 16.55 -13.28
C GLU A 222 14.79 17.73 -13.25
N GLU A 223 14.29 18.95 -13.45
CA GLU A 223 15.09 20.17 -13.61
C GLU A 223 15.74 20.71 -12.31
N ASN A 224 15.46 20.15 -11.13
CA ASN A 224 15.99 20.65 -9.85
C ASN A 224 16.51 19.54 -8.91
N LEU A 225 17.16 18.50 -9.45
CA LEU A 225 17.87 17.52 -8.62
C LEU A 225 19.18 18.13 -8.09
N SER A 226 19.53 17.87 -6.83
CA SER A 226 20.90 18.14 -6.37
C SER A 226 21.88 17.26 -7.14
N GLU A 227 23.13 17.73 -7.29
CA GLU A 227 24.21 16.93 -7.92
C GLU A 227 24.34 15.55 -7.26
N GLU A 228 24.19 15.48 -5.92
CA GLU A 228 24.20 14.21 -5.19
C GLU A 228 23.04 13.28 -5.58
N CYS A 229 21.85 13.82 -5.86
CA CYS A 229 20.71 13.01 -6.30
C CYS A 229 20.88 12.57 -7.76
N GLN A 230 21.48 13.39 -8.62
CA GLN A 230 21.80 13.02 -10.00
C GLN A 230 22.79 11.84 -10.03
N ALA A 231 23.90 11.96 -9.31
CA ALA A 231 24.89 10.89 -9.19
C ALA A 231 24.29 9.59 -8.64
N ALA A 232 23.42 9.70 -7.62
CA ALA A 232 22.73 8.53 -7.08
C ALA A 232 21.77 7.87 -8.09
N ARG A 233 21.14 8.64 -8.98
CA ARG A 233 20.29 8.09 -10.05
C ARG A 233 21.11 7.37 -11.11
N GLU A 234 22.23 7.96 -11.55
CA GLU A 234 23.16 7.30 -12.47
C GLU A 234 23.65 5.96 -11.91
N ASP A 235 23.97 5.92 -10.62
CA ASP A 235 24.34 4.69 -9.93
C ASP A 235 23.18 3.66 -9.86
N ILE A 236 21.93 4.12 -9.73
CA ILE A 236 20.74 3.26 -9.77
C ILE A 236 20.55 2.68 -11.17
N ASP A 237 20.63 3.51 -12.22
CA ASP A 237 20.45 3.09 -13.60
C ASP A 237 21.53 2.09 -13.99
N ARG A 238 22.80 2.39 -13.67
CA ARG A 238 23.93 1.47 -13.88
C ARG A 238 23.70 0.12 -13.20
N PHE A 239 23.23 0.12 -11.95
CA PHE A 239 22.89 -1.12 -11.25
C PHE A 239 21.81 -1.94 -11.98
N PHE A 240 20.78 -1.32 -12.54
CA PHE A 240 19.70 -2.04 -13.24
C PHE A 240 20.06 -2.45 -14.68
N GLU A 241 20.96 -1.71 -15.36
CA GLU A 241 21.44 -2.02 -16.71
C GLU A 241 22.53 -3.11 -16.70
N GLU A 242 23.53 -2.99 -15.84
CA GLU A 242 24.69 -3.90 -15.78
C GLU A 242 24.44 -5.10 -14.86
N GLY A 243 23.53 -4.94 -13.89
CA GLY A 243 23.16 -5.97 -12.92
C GLY A 243 24.26 -6.29 -11.90
N LEU A 244 24.05 -7.38 -11.14
CA LEU A 244 25.01 -7.89 -10.14
C LEU A 244 26.21 -8.64 -10.76
N ARG A 245 26.37 -8.58 -12.10
CA ARG A 245 27.36 -9.37 -12.83
C ARG A 245 28.72 -8.70 -12.90
N ASP A 246 28.78 -7.39 -12.68
CA ASP A 246 29.98 -6.58 -12.68
C ASP A 246 30.26 -6.02 -11.28
N GLN A 247 31.54 -5.95 -10.92
CA GLN A 247 32.02 -5.29 -9.69
C GLN A 247 31.63 -3.81 -9.68
N GLU A 248 31.57 -3.17 -10.85
CA GLU A 248 31.14 -1.78 -10.98
C GLU A 248 29.66 -1.60 -10.63
N GLY A 249 28.77 -2.48 -11.11
CA GLY A 249 27.35 -2.48 -10.76
C GLY A 249 27.10 -2.70 -9.25
N LEU A 250 27.90 -3.55 -8.60
CA LEU A 250 27.87 -3.72 -7.14
C LEU A 250 28.28 -2.46 -6.38
N GLN A 251 29.33 -1.77 -6.86
CA GLN A 251 29.79 -0.52 -6.27
C GLN A 251 28.78 0.61 -6.49
N ALA A 252 28.16 0.68 -7.67
CA ALA A 252 27.09 1.62 -7.97
C ALA A 252 25.90 1.41 -7.02
N GLN A 253 25.48 0.16 -6.82
CA GLN A 253 24.43 -0.17 -5.85
C GLN A 253 24.78 0.30 -4.43
N ALA A 254 26.02 0.09 -3.98
CA ALA A 254 26.47 0.51 -2.66
C ALA A 254 26.45 2.04 -2.49
N ARG A 255 26.90 2.80 -3.50
CA ARG A 255 26.87 4.27 -3.49
C ARG A 255 25.44 4.81 -3.52
N ALA A 256 24.58 4.25 -4.37
CA ALA A 256 23.16 4.57 -4.43
C ALA A 256 22.47 4.30 -3.08
N LEU A 257 22.71 3.13 -2.48
CA LEU A 257 22.18 2.78 -1.15
C LEU A 257 22.70 3.73 -0.07
N ASN A 258 23.98 4.08 -0.10
CA ASN A 258 24.56 5.03 0.85
C ASN A 258 23.87 6.40 0.72
N HIS A 259 23.70 6.91 -0.50
CA HIS A 259 22.96 8.16 -0.71
C HIS A 259 21.49 8.05 -0.25
N MET A 260 20.83 6.93 -0.58
CA MET A 260 19.45 6.68 -0.20
C MET A 260 19.24 6.49 1.30
N VAL A 261 20.25 6.13 2.08
CA VAL A 261 20.12 5.76 3.51
C VAL A 261 20.89 6.71 4.45
N ARG A 262 21.86 7.48 3.93
CA ARG A 262 22.85 8.32 4.64
C ARG A 262 22.78 8.24 6.17
N ALA A 263 23.58 7.32 6.70
CA ALA A 263 23.86 7.15 8.13
C ALA A 263 24.85 8.21 8.71
N GLU A 264 25.37 9.13 7.89
CA GLU A 264 26.47 10.03 8.27
C GLU A 264 26.08 11.51 8.29
N ARG A 265 25.03 11.85 9.06
CA ARG A 265 25.03 13.13 9.78
C ARG A 265 25.05 12.80 11.26
N ALA A 266 26.24 12.95 11.85
CA ALA A 266 26.53 12.77 13.26
C ALA A 266 25.36 13.24 14.15
N GLY A 267 24.64 12.27 14.73
CA GLY A 267 23.63 12.51 15.78
C GLY A 267 22.17 12.56 15.36
N GLN A 268 21.78 12.32 14.10
CA GLN A 268 20.36 12.25 13.71
C GLN A 268 20.08 11.00 12.84
N HIS A 269 19.29 10.07 13.37
CA HIS A 269 18.91 8.82 12.68
C HIS A 269 18.14 9.07 11.37
N ASP A 270 18.56 8.36 10.32
CA ASP A 270 17.86 7.94 9.11
C ASP A 270 17.10 9.01 8.30
N ILE A 271 17.85 9.78 7.50
CA ILE A 271 17.28 10.55 6.38
C ILE A 271 17.40 9.70 5.12
N VAL A 272 16.36 8.92 4.82
CA VAL A 272 16.24 8.33 3.49
C VAL A 272 16.02 9.46 2.49
N CYS A 273 16.84 9.58 1.44
CA CYS A 273 16.58 10.51 0.34
C CYS A 273 15.28 10.06 -0.37
N PRO A 274 14.12 10.73 -0.15
CA PRO A 274 12.83 10.21 -0.56
C PRO A 274 12.70 10.11 -2.08
N MET A 275 13.40 11.01 -2.79
CA MET A 275 13.39 11.11 -4.25
C MET A 275 14.20 9.99 -4.92
N CYS A 276 15.41 9.73 -4.44
CA CYS A 276 16.25 8.64 -4.97
C CYS A 276 15.65 7.27 -4.61
N TRP A 277 15.03 7.14 -3.44
CA TRP A 277 14.28 5.93 -3.08
C TRP A 277 13.07 5.70 -4.00
N ALA A 278 12.31 6.76 -4.30
CA ALA A 278 11.21 6.66 -5.26
C ALA A 278 11.69 6.24 -6.65
N TYR A 279 12.80 6.82 -7.13
CA TYR A 279 13.41 6.49 -8.42
C TYR A 279 13.87 5.03 -8.48
N TYR A 280 14.57 4.55 -7.44
CA TYR A 280 14.98 3.15 -7.32
C TYR A 280 13.80 2.18 -7.43
N ASN A 281 12.67 2.48 -6.77
CA ASN A 281 11.49 1.62 -6.85
C ASN A 281 10.82 1.65 -8.24
N GLU A 282 10.89 2.77 -8.96
CA GLU A 282 10.42 2.85 -10.33
C GLU A 282 11.27 1.97 -11.25
N GLN A 283 12.60 2.10 -11.18
CA GLN A 283 13.51 1.26 -11.97
C GLN A 283 13.36 -0.23 -11.64
N LYS A 284 13.19 -0.56 -10.36
CA LYS A 284 12.84 -1.93 -9.95
C LYS A 284 11.56 -2.43 -10.60
N ARG A 285 10.53 -1.58 -10.74
CA ARG A 285 9.28 -1.97 -11.41
C ARG A 285 9.52 -2.23 -12.89
N VAL A 286 10.24 -1.33 -13.57
CA VAL A 286 10.56 -1.43 -15.01
C VAL A 286 11.38 -2.71 -15.29
N HIS A 287 12.44 -2.95 -14.53
CA HIS A 287 13.39 -4.03 -14.80
C HIS A 287 13.02 -5.38 -14.17
N CYS A 288 12.23 -5.38 -13.09
CA CYS A 288 11.93 -6.61 -12.33
C CYS A 288 10.43 -6.97 -12.26
N GLY A 289 9.55 -6.22 -12.93
CA GLY A 289 8.13 -6.59 -13.09
C GLY A 289 7.20 -6.28 -11.91
N GLY A 290 7.65 -5.54 -10.88
CA GLY A 290 6.82 -5.09 -9.75
C GLY A 290 6.63 -6.12 -8.63
#